data_AF-A0A381I8R1-F1
#
_entry.id   AF-A0A381I8R1-F1
#
_cell.length_a   1.000
_cell.length_b   1.000
_cell.length_c   1.000
_cell.angle_alpha   90.00
_cell.angle_beta   90.00
_cell.angle_gamma   90.00
#
_symmetry.space_group_name_H-M   'P 1'
#
loop_
_entity.id
_entity.type
_entity.pdbx_description
1 polymer ?
#
loop_
_entity_poly.entity_id
_entity_poly.type
_entity_poly.pdbx_seq_one_letter_code
_entity_poly.pdbx_strand_id
1 'polypeptide(L)'
;MLKNLNDKDKRKVYSLITIAGICVVSLVLLSCFPSSKSDKQVGKTETNKNAEKQVTKEQEKDDLESKLTAILSKIDGAGDVDVMVTFESSEEIQPAFNSNNTTETTEEKDAQGGERTVTTSSENKTMITSNSSDPVVIKTTEPKIKGVIVVAKWSK
;
A
#
# COMPACT_ATOMS: atom_id res chain seq x y z
N MET A 1 48.99 28.73 12.35
CA MET A 1 49.88 28.87 11.19
C MET A 1 49.37 29.95 10.21
N LEU A 2 48.96 31.14 10.69
CA LEU A 2 48.35 32.21 9.86
C LEU A 2 49.04 33.58 10.05
N LYS A 3 50.31 33.59 10.48
CA LYS A 3 51.02 34.83 10.86
C LYS A 3 51.49 35.68 9.67
N ASN A 4 51.32 35.21 8.43
CA ASN A 4 51.91 35.86 7.24
C ASN A 4 50.91 36.20 6.12
N LEU A 5 49.67 36.55 6.49
CA LEU A 5 48.65 36.99 5.54
C LEU A 5 48.39 38.50 5.67
N ASN A 6 48.05 39.16 4.56
CA ASN A 6 47.65 40.56 4.52
C ASN A 6 46.35 40.79 5.33
N ASP A 7 46.14 41.97 5.92
CA ASP A 7 45.05 42.18 6.90
C ASP A 7 43.63 42.12 6.28
N LYS A 8 43.51 42.27 4.95
CA LYS A 8 42.26 41.97 4.22
C LYS A 8 42.03 40.46 4.06
N ASP A 9 43.08 39.69 3.83
CA ASP A 9 42.97 38.25 3.57
C ASP A 9 42.85 37.46 4.87
N LYS A 10 43.47 37.93 5.96
CA LYS A 10 43.22 37.39 7.31
C LYS A 10 41.72 37.43 7.65
N ARG A 11 41.03 38.54 7.41
CA ARG A 11 39.58 38.67 7.68
C ARG A 11 38.75 37.69 6.86
N LYS A 12 39.10 37.46 5.60
CA LYS A 12 38.42 36.47 4.75
C LYS A 12 38.69 35.03 5.20
N VAL A 13 39.93 34.71 5.57
CA VAL A 13 40.31 33.38 6.05
C VAL A 13 39.68 33.07 7.40
N TYR A 14 39.66 34.02 8.34
CA TYR A 14 38.94 33.85 9.61
C TYR A 14 37.44 33.68 9.39
N SER A 15 36.83 34.45 8.48
CA SER A 15 35.41 34.30 8.11
C SER A 15 35.10 32.92 7.53
N LEU A 16 35.96 32.40 6.64
CA LEU A 16 35.83 31.05 6.07
C LEU A 16 35.98 29.95 7.12
N ILE A 17 36.92 30.07 8.06
CA ILE A 17 37.10 29.11 9.16
C ILE A 17 35.89 29.14 10.10
N THR A 18 35.32 30.31 10.39
CA THR A 18 34.11 30.40 11.23
C THR A 18 32.89 29.77 10.54
N ILE A 19 32.73 29.96 9.23
CA ILE A 19 31.64 29.33 8.47
C ILE A 19 31.82 27.80 8.44
N ALA A 20 33.03 27.31 8.18
CA ALA A 20 33.32 25.87 8.20
C ALA A 20 33.06 25.25 9.58
N GLY A 21 33.45 25.94 10.66
CA GLY A 21 33.16 25.52 12.03
C GLY A 21 31.66 25.45 12.33
N ILE A 22 30.89 26.45 11.92
CA ILE A 22 29.42 26.47 12.06
C ILE A 22 28.76 25.34 11.25
N CYS A 23 29.25 25.04 10.04
CA CYS A 23 28.74 23.92 9.24
C CYS A 23 28.97 22.57 9.89
N VAL A 24 30.15 22.34 10.48
CA VAL A 24 30.45 21.08 11.19
C VAL A 24 29.61 20.93 12.45
N VAL A 25 29.45 22.01 13.24
CA VAL A 25 28.57 22.00 14.42
C VAL A 25 27.11 21.77 14.02
N SER A 26 26.66 22.35 12.90
CA SER A 26 25.29 22.15 12.39
C SER A 26 25.02 20.71 11.96
N LEU A 27 25.98 20.03 11.34
CA LEU A 27 25.88 18.62 10.96
C LEU A 27 25.78 17.67 12.17
N VAL A 28 26.55 17.95 13.22
CA VAL A 28 26.51 17.16 14.47
C VAL A 28 25.20 17.40 15.22
N LEU A 29 24.66 18.62 15.19
CA LEU A 29 23.35 18.92 15.77
C LEU A 29 22.22 18.24 15.00
N LEU A 30 22.24 18.18 13.66
CA LEU A 30 21.26 17.41 12.88
C LEU A 30 21.26 15.90 13.23
N SER A 31 22.40 15.37 13.66
CA SER A 31 22.57 13.96 14.03
C SER A 31 21.99 13.64 15.43
N CYS A 32 21.68 14.66 16.24
CA CYS A 32 21.24 14.51 17.64
C CYS A 32 19.74 14.81 17.84
N PHE A 33 19.00 15.18 16.79
CA PHE A 33 17.56 15.43 16.89
C PHE A 33 16.74 14.18 16.54
N PRO A 34 16.05 13.55 17.51
CA PRO A 34 15.07 12.51 17.22
C PRO A 34 13.94 13.11 16.38
N SER A 35 13.67 12.46 15.25
CA SER A 35 12.80 12.91 14.17
C SER A 35 11.36 13.10 14.60
N SER A 36 10.96 14.33 14.94
CA SER A 36 9.57 14.76 14.86
C SER A 36 9.31 15.27 13.44
N LYS A 37 8.47 14.55 12.71
CA LYS A 37 8.09 14.90 11.34
C LYS A 37 7.32 16.21 11.35
N SER A 38 7.79 17.20 10.59
CA SER A 38 6.98 18.31 10.11
C SER A 38 7.49 18.71 8.73
N ASP A 39 6.69 18.32 7.76
CA ASP A 39 6.88 18.47 6.33
C ASP A 39 6.69 19.93 5.90
N LYS A 40 7.70 20.46 5.21
CA LYS A 40 7.56 21.50 4.20
C LYS A 40 8.63 21.28 3.15
N GLN A 41 8.30 20.61 2.05
CA GLN A 41 8.88 20.93 0.75
C GLN A 41 7.85 20.94 -0.38
N VAL A 42 7.72 22.12 -0.98
CA VAL A 42 7.24 22.31 -2.35
C VAL A 42 8.29 21.70 -3.28
N GLY A 43 7.89 20.71 -4.07
CA GLY A 43 8.78 20.07 -5.05
C GLY A 43 8.15 18.84 -5.69
N LYS A 44 7.42 19.07 -6.78
CA LYS A 44 6.76 18.08 -7.65
C LYS A 44 7.60 16.80 -7.83
N THR A 45 7.16 15.72 -7.21
CA THR A 45 7.56 14.34 -7.54
C THR A 45 6.29 13.50 -7.53
N GLU A 46 6.10 12.73 -8.59
CA GLU A 46 4.96 11.86 -8.79
C GLU A 46 4.80 10.90 -7.60
N THR A 47 3.73 11.12 -6.83
CA THR A 47 3.34 10.24 -5.73
C THR A 47 2.95 8.89 -6.31
N ASN A 48 3.86 7.94 -6.19
CA ASN A 48 3.58 6.52 -6.24
C ASN A 48 2.45 6.21 -5.23
N LYS A 49 1.21 6.10 -5.72
CA LYS A 49 0.01 5.64 -4.98
C LYS A 49 0.17 4.23 -4.35
N ASN A 50 1.32 3.58 -4.54
CA ASN A 50 1.63 2.27 -3.96
C ASN A 50 2.08 2.31 -2.48
N ALA A 51 2.68 3.41 -2.01
CA ALA A 51 3.22 3.45 -0.64
C ALA A 51 2.12 3.55 0.44
N GLU A 52 1.02 4.26 0.14
CA GLU A 52 -0.09 4.45 1.10
C GLU A 52 -0.93 3.17 1.26
N LYS A 53 -1.10 2.41 0.19
CA LYS A 53 -1.89 1.17 0.18
C LYS A 53 -1.16 -0.01 0.85
N GLN A 54 0.17 0.07 0.98
CA GLN A 54 0.96 -0.97 1.64
C GLN A 54 0.90 -0.83 3.17
N VAL A 55 0.91 0.42 3.67
CA VAL A 55 0.85 0.73 5.10
C VAL A 55 -0.49 0.31 5.71
N THR A 56 -1.63 0.58 5.05
CA THR A 56 -2.95 0.15 5.56
C THR A 56 -3.08 -1.38 5.62
N LYS A 57 -2.49 -2.10 4.66
CA LYS A 57 -2.57 -3.57 4.57
C LYS A 57 -1.74 -4.29 5.63
N GLU A 58 -0.60 -3.73 6.02
CA GLU A 58 0.18 -4.25 7.15
C GLU A 58 -0.56 -3.98 8.46
N GLN A 59 -1.15 -2.80 8.62
CA GLN A 59 -1.93 -2.44 9.81
C GLN A 59 -3.16 -3.33 10.05
N GLU A 60 -3.92 -3.70 9.02
CA GLU A 60 -5.10 -4.57 9.19
C GLU A 60 -4.73 -6.02 9.55
N LYS A 61 -3.60 -6.53 9.05
CA LYS A 61 -3.11 -7.87 9.40
C LYS A 61 -2.63 -7.92 10.85
N ASP A 62 -1.84 -6.91 11.23
CA ASP A 62 -1.35 -6.76 12.60
C ASP A 62 -2.50 -6.63 13.60
N ASP A 63 -3.61 -5.98 13.21
CA ASP A 63 -4.79 -5.83 14.06
C ASP A 63 -5.52 -7.16 14.29
N LEU A 64 -5.66 -8.01 13.26
CA LEU A 64 -6.28 -9.32 13.41
C LEU A 64 -5.44 -10.26 14.29
N GLU A 65 -4.13 -10.30 14.05
CA GLU A 65 -3.18 -11.10 14.83
C GLU A 65 -3.15 -10.65 16.29
N SER A 66 -3.05 -9.34 16.53
CA SER A 66 -3.09 -8.75 17.87
C SER A 66 -4.39 -9.06 18.62
N LYS A 67 -5.55 -8.99 17.94
CA LYS A 67 -6.84 -9.37 18.54
C LYS A 67 -6.89 -10.85 18.92
N LEU A 68 -6.41 -11.73 18.03
CA LEU A 68 -6.35 -13.17 18.29
C LEU A 68 -5.44 -13.46 19.49
N THR A 69 -4.23 -12.89 19.51
CA THR A 69 -3.31 -12.99 20.64
C THR A 69 -3.96 -12.51 21.93
N ALA A 70 -4.57 -11.33 21.94
CA ALA A 70 -5.22 -10.76 23.13
C ALA A 70 -6.39 -11.61 23.66
N ILE A 71 -7.11 -12.32 22.79
CA ILE A 71 -8.18 -13.24 23.20
C ILE A 71 -7.59 -14.54 23.75
N LEU A 72 -6.62 -15.12 23.06
CA LEU A 72 -6.01 -16.40 23.44
C LEU A 72 -5.18 -16.30 24.72
N SER A 73 -4.51 -15.18 24.97
CA SER A 73 -3.77 -14.94 26.23
C SER A 73 -4.66 -14.83 27.47
N LYS A 74 -5.98 -14.70 27.33
CA LYS A 74 -6.92 -14.72 28.47
C LYS A 74 -7.23 -16.12 28.97
N ILE A 75 -6.83 -17.16 28.23
CA ILE A 75 -7.02 -18.54 28.63
C ILE A 75 -6.02 -18.85 29.76
N ASP A 76 -6.54 -19.36 30.87
CA ASP A 76 -5.72 -19.74 32.02
C ASP A 76 -4.71 -20.83 31.63
N GLY A 77 -3.43 -20.62 31.96
CA GLY A 77 -2.33 -21.50 31.58
C GLY A 77 -1.80 -21.37 30.14
N ALA A 78 -2.40 -20.53 29.28
CA ALA A 78 -1.94 -20.36 27.88
C ALA A 78 -0.56 -19.67 27.77
N GLY A 79 -0.18 -18.91 28.80
CA GLY A 79 1.10 -18.20 28.86
C GLY A 79 1.30 -17.21 27.72
N ASP A 80 2.51 -17.19 27.16
CA ASP A 80 2.87 -16.26 26.07
C ASP A 80 2.42 -16.85 24.73
N VAL A 81 1.62 -16.10 23.97
CA VAL A 81 0.96 -16.56 22.75
C VAL A 81 1.40 -15.70 21.58
N ASP A 82 1.88 -16.35 20.51
CA ASP A 82 2.23 -15.74 19.25
C ASP A 82 1.35 -16.33 18.13
N VAL A 83 0.82 -15.47 17.27
CA VAL A 83 -0.18 -15.81 16.26
C VAL A 83 0.24 -15.25 14.92
N MET A 84 0.29 -16.10 13.90
CA MET A 84 0.53 -15.70 12.52
C MET A 84 -0.64 -16.13 11.64
N VAL A 85 -1.19 -15.19 10.87
CA VAL A 85 -2.32 -15.42 9.96
C VAL A 85 -1.85 -15.33 8.51
N THR A 86 -2.11 -16.39 7.75
CA THR A 86 -1.82 -16.44 6.31
C THR A 86 -3.10 -16.25 5.52
N PHE A 87 -3.09 -15.31 4.58
CA PHE A 87 -4.21 -15.04 3.67
C PHE A 87 -4.02 -15.79 2.34
N GLU A 88 -5.14 -16.16 1.71
CA GLU A 88 -5.15 -16.85 0.42
C GLU A 88 -4.81 -15.88 -0.73
N SER A 89 -5.25 -14.63 -0.60
CA SER A 89 -5.05 -13.58 -1.59
C SER A 89 -4.90 -12.22 -0.92
N SER A 90 -4.62 -11.19 -1.71
CA SER A 90 -4.90 -9.81 -1.31
C SER A 90 -6.39 -9.50 -1.46
N GLU A 91 -6.81 -8.33 -0.97
CA GLU A 91 -8.13 -7.78 -1.27
C GLU A 91 -8.43 -7.77 -2.77
N GLU A 92 -9.69 -8.04 -3.09
CA GLU A 92 -10.22 -7.98 -4.44
C GLU A 92 -11.11 -6.74 -4.60
N ILE A 93 -10.83 -5.94 -5.61
CA ILE A 93 -11.61 -4.76 -5.96
C ILE A 93 -12.44 -5.09 -7.20
N GLN A 94 -13.76 -4.94 -7.10
CA GLN A 94 -14.66 -5.11 -8.24
C GLN A 94 -15.04 -3.76 -8.83
N PRO A 95 -14.48 -3.40 -10.00
CA PRO A 95 -14.81 -2.16 -10.68
C PRO A 95 -16.17 -2.28 -11.39
N ALA A 96 -16.78 -1.13 -11.64
CA ALA A 96 -18.03 -1.02 -12.36
C ALA A 96 -17.83 -1.23 -13.86
N PHE A 97 -18.68 -2.06 -14.45
CA PHE A 97 -18.74 -2.28 -15.89
C PHE A 97 -20.12 -1.94 -16.42
N ASN A 98 -20.17 -1.29 -17.58
CA ASN A 98 -21.34 -1.28 -18.42
C ASN A 98 -21.28 -2.52 -19.32
N SER A 99 -22.27 -3.40 -19.24
CA SER A 99 -22.32 -4.64 -20.00
C SER A 99 -23.53 -4.63 -20.92
N ASN A 100 -23.30 -4.93 -22.21
CA ASN A 100 -24.33 -5.16 -23.20
C ASN A 100 -24.22 -6.61 -23.70
N ASN A 101 -25.29 -7.38 -23.57
CA ASN A 101 -25.34 -8.78 -23.98
C ASN A 101 -26.40 -8.95 -25.07
N THR A 102 -25.98 -9.42 -26.24
CA THR A 102 -26.87 -9.68 -27.38
C THR A 102 -26.91 -11.17 -27.63
N THR A 103 -28.11 -11.76 -27.58
CA THR A 103 -28.34 -13.17 -27.92
C THR A 103 -29.29 -13.23 -29.11
N GLU A 104 -28.81 -13.80 -30.22
CA GLU A 104 -29.58 -14.03 -31.44
C GLU A 104 -29.80 -15.53 -31.60
N THR A 105 -31.06 -15.94 -31.77
CA THR A 105 -31.40 -17.33 -32.07
C THR A 105 -32.10 -17.39 -33.42
N THR A 106 -31.51 -18.12 -34.35
CA THR A 106 -32.04 -18.35 -35.70
C THR A 106 -32.54 -19.78 -35.79
N GLU A 107 -33.82 -19.94 -36.10
CA GLU A 107 -34.44 -21.24 -36.36
C GLU A 107 -34.71 -21.35 -37.87
N GLU A 108 -34.05 -22.29 -38.53
CA GLU A 108 -34.27 -22.63 -39.93
C GLU A 108 -35.07 -23.92 -40.01
N LYS A 109 -36.18 -23.91 -40.75
CA LYS A 109 -37.00 -25.09 -41.01
C LYS A 109 -37.09 -25.34 -42.51
N ASP A 110 -36.60 -26.48 -42.96
CA ASP A 110 -36.66 -26.84 -44.38
C ASP A 110 -38.02 -27.45 -44.75
N ALA A 111 -38.33 -27.51 -46.05
CA ALA A 111 -39.58 -28.08 -46.53
C ALA A 111 -39.64 -29.61 -46.43
N GLN A 112 -38.53 -30.28 -46.08
CA GLN A 112 -38.43 -31.73 -45.93
C GLN A 112 -38.47 -32.18 -44.45
N GLY A 113 -38.61 -31.26 -43.49
CA GLY A 113 -38.75 -31.53 -42.07
C GLY A 113 -37.47 -31.42 -41.24
N GLY A 114 -36.36 -30.98 -41.81
CA GLY A 114 -35.15 -30.62 -41.08
C GLY A 114 -35.31 -29.29 -40.33
N GLU A 115 -34.80 -29.26 -39.11
CA GLU A 115 -34.86 -28.11 -38.21
C GLU A 115 -33.44 -27.82 -37.69
N ARG A 116 -32.99 -26.58 -37.83
CA ARG A 116 -31.68 -26.12 -37.38
C ARG A 116 -31.86 -24.89 -36.51
N THR A 117 -31.40 -24.96 -35.27
CA THR A 117 -31.32 -23.81 -34.37
C THR A 117 -29.86 -23.37 -34.25
N VAL A 118 -29.60 -22.09 -34.49
CA VAL A 118 -28.28 -21.47 -34.30
C VAL A 118 -28.44 -20.36 -33.26
N THR A 119 -27.72 -20.48 -32.14
CA THR A 119 -27.68 -19.43 -31.11
C THR A 119 -26.31 -18.75 -31.14
N THR A 120 -26.31 -17.44 -31.38
CA THR A 120 -25.14 -16.57 -31.31
C THR A 120 -25.28 -15.68 -30.09
N SER A 121 -24.26 -15.65 -29.22
CA SER A 121 -24.22 -14.74 -28.06
C SER A 121 -22.98 -13.87 -28.13
N SER A 122 -23.15 -12.56 -27.95
CA SER A 122 -22.07 -11.58 -27.93
C SER A 122 -22.18 -10.73 -26.66
N GLU A 123 -21.09 -10.66 -25.89
CA GLU A 123 -21.00 -9.86 -24.67
C GLU A 123 -19.97 -8.75 -24.88
N ASN A 124 -20.39 -7.50 -24.68
CA ASN A 124 -19.50 -6.34 -24.65
C ASN A 124 -19.48 -5.75 -23.23
N LYS A 125 -18.30 -5.66 -22.62
CA LYS A 125 -18.08 -5.06 -21.30
C LYS A 125 -17.13 -3.87 -21.41
N THR A 126 -17.59 -2.71 -20.98
CA THR A 126 -16.78 -1.47 -20.91
C THR A 126 -16.64 -1.04 -19.46
N MET A 127 -15.41 -0.86 -18.98
CA MET A 127 -15.14 -0.40 -17.61
C MET A 127 -15.55 1.07 -17.44
N ILE A 128 -16.26 1.37 -16.35
CA ILE A 128 -16.66 2.74 -16.02
C ILE A 128 -15.53 3.40 -15.24
N THR A 129 -15.01 4.49 -15.80
CA THR A 129 -14.00 5.33 -15.16
C THR A 129 -14.59 6.67 -14.74
N SER A 130 -14.01 7.24 -13.68
CA SER A 130 -14.27 8.62 -13.26
C SER A 130 -13.54 9.62 -14.17
N ASN A 131 -13.82 10.93 -14.01
CA ASN A 131 -13.15 12.01 -14.75
C ASN A 131 -11.61 11.96 -14.67
N SER A 132 -11.05 11.27 -13.68
CA SER A 132 -9.61 11.10 -13.46
C SER A 132 -9.06 9.78 -14.03
N SER A 133 -9.81 9.07 -14.88
CA SER A 133 -9.47 7.75 -15.43
C SER A 133 -9.33 6.61 -14.40
N ASP A 134 -9.53 6.89 -13.11
CA ASP A 134 -9.59 5.88 -12.06
C ASP A 134 -10.93 5.11 -12.15
N PRO A 135 -10.92 3.77 -12.04
CA PRO A 135 -12.14 2.95 -12.14
C PRO A 135 -13.09 3.21 -10.97
N VAL A 136 -14.38 3.23 -11.26
CA VAL A 136 -15.41 3.32 -10.21
C VAL A 136 -15.51 1.97 -9.53
N VAL A 137 -15.30 1.91 -8.21
CA VAL A 137 -15.36 0.67 -7.43
C VAL A 137 -16.77 0.43 -6.91
N ILE A 138 -17.33 -0.75 -7.17
CA ILE A 138 -18.65 -1.17 -6.64
C ILE A 138 -18.49 -1.87 -5.28
N LYS A 139 -17.46 -2.72 -5.16
CA LYS A 139 -17.25 -3.54 -3.98
C LYS A 139 -15.76 -3.79 -3.75
N THR A 140 -15.36 -3.75 -2.50
CA THR A 140 -14.07 -4.29 -2.03
C THR A 140 -14.38 -5.53 -1.20
N THR A 141 -13.71 -6.64 -1.50
CA THR A 141 -13.85 -7.90 -0.75
C THR A 141 -12.57 -8.16 0.02
N GLU A 142 -12.72 -8.38 1.32
CA GLU A 142 -11.62 -8.75 2.21
C GLU A 142 -11.02 -10.12 1.83
N PRO A 143 -9.70 -10.31 2.06
CA PRO A 143 -9.03 -11.55 1.71
C PRO A 143 -9.49 -12.71 2.58
N LYS A 144 -9.60 -13.90 1.98
CA LYS A 144 -9.88 -15.13 2.72
C LYS A 144 -8.66 -15.58 3.53
N ILE A 145 -8.89 -16.07 4.74
CA ILE A 145 -7.85 -16.66 5.57
C ILE A 145 -7.55 -18.07 5.04
N LYS A 146 -6.30 -18.32 4.69
CA LYS A 146 -5.80 -19.64 4.25
C LYS A 146 -5.44 -20.54 5.43
N GLY A 147 -4.91 -19.96 6.49
CA GLY A 147 -4.52 -20.70 7.67
C GLY A 147 -4.00 -19.81 8.79
N VAL A 148 -3.97 -20.36 9.99
CA VAL A 148 -3.50 -19.69 11.20
C VAL A 148 -2.52 -20.63 11.91
N ILE A 149 -1.38 -20.08 12.34
CA ILE A 149 -0.43 -20.77 13.21
C ILE A 149 -0.48 -20.08 14.57
N VAL A 150 -0.57 -20.87 15.63
CA VAL A 150 -0.56 -20.39 17.01
C VAL A 150 0.53 -21.13 17.76
N VAL A 151 1.41 -20.38 18.40
CA VAL A 151 2.45 -20.90 19.28
C VAL A 151 2.18 -20.34 20.67
N ALA A 152 2.05 -21.24 21.65
CA ALA A 152 1.81 -20.85 23.04
C ALA A 152 2.88 -21.48 23.94
N LYS A 153 3.48 -20.66 24.79
CA LYS A 153 4.34 -21.14 25.87
C LYS A 153 3.45 -21.53 27.04
N TRP A 154 3.39 -22.83 27.33
CA TRP A 154 2.72 -23.33 28.51
C TRP A 154 3.18 -22.62 29.79
N SER A 155 2.24 -22.06 30.55
CA SER A 155 2.47 -21.54 31.91
C SER A 155 1.75 -22.44 32.91
N LYS A 156 2.47 -22.90 33.92
CA LYS A 156 2.00 -23.87 34.93
C LYS A 156 1.27 -23.19 36.08
#